data_AF-A0A0S2TIC6-F1
#
_entry.id   AF-A0A0S2TIC6-F1
#
_cell.length_a   1.000
_cell.length_b   1.000
_cell.length_c   1.000
_cell.angle_alpha   90.00
_cell.angle_beta   90.00
_cell.angle_gamma   90.00
#
_symmetry.space_group_name_H-M   'P 1'
#
loop_
_entity.id
_entity.type
_entity.pdbx_description
1 polymer ?
#
loop_
_entity_poly.entity_id
_entity_poly.type
_entity_poly.pdbx_seq_one_letter_code
_entity_poly.pdbx_strand_id
1 'polypeptide(L)'
;MRRAKQQRKQESKQALRAVISAVRETTVYLRSLKQGGNKSIDKEERLSLKWTQLAFALEDLGLHKLAGRCSMKGRYWANPADFDTDFLEQAGMRLSDIETLAQTSLAELE
;
A
#
# COMPACT_ATOMS: atom_id res chain seq x y z
N MET A 1 13.95 4.39 27.63
CA MET A 1 13.34 5.44 26.75
C MET A 1 14.02 5.56 25.38
N ARG A 2 15.36 5.70 25.27
CA ARG A 2 16.05 5.84 23.97
C ARG A 2 15.95 4.63 23.03
N ARG A 3 16.06 3.40 23.56
CA ARG A 3 15.91 2.16 22.77
C ARG A 3 14.52 2.02 22.13
N ALA A 4 13.45 2.24 22.89
CA ALA A 4 12.07 2.15 22.38
C ALA A 4 11.80 3.15 21.24
N LYS A 5 12.31 4.39 21.36
CA LYS A 5 12.18 5.41 20.31
C LYS A 5 12.93 5.02 19.03
N GLN A 6 14.11 4.42 19.16
CA GLN A 6 14.90 3.96 18.02
C GLN A 6 14.28 2.73 17.34
N GLN A 7 13.73 1.81 18.14
CA GLN A 7 12.99 0.65 17.65
C GLN A 7 11.76 1.08 16.83
N ARG A 8 10.93 1.97 17.38
CA ARG A 8 9.76 2.50 16.68
C ARG A 8 10.14 3.21 15.37
N LYS A 9 11.23 4.00 15.38
CA LYS A 9 11.78 4.63 14.16
C LYS A 9 12.13 3.58 13.10
N GLN A 10 12.75 2.47 13.49
CA GLN A 10 13.12 1.41 12.56
C GLN A 10 11.90 0.67 12.00
N GLU A 11 10.92 0.38 12.84
CA GLU A 11 9.64 -0.23 12.42
C GLU A 11 8.91 0.66 11.42
N SER A 12 8.85 1.98 11.66
CA SER A 12 8.31 2.93 10.69
C SER A 12 9.05 2.91 9.36
N LYS A 13 10.40 2.90 9.37
CA LYS A 13 11.18 2.80 8.12
C LYS A 13 10.87 1.50 7.36
N GLN A 14 10.73 0.39 8.08
CA GLN A 14 10.43 -0.91 7.48
C GLN A 14 9.04 -0.94 6.85
N ALA A 15 8.03 -0.45 7.57
CA ALA A 15 6.66 -0.37 7.07
C ALA A 15 6.56 0.51 5.82
N LEU A 16 7.19 1.70 5.83
CA LEU A 16 7.19 2.62 4.69
C LEU A 16 7.87 2.03 3.46
N ARG A 17 9.01 1.34 3.63
CA ARG A 17 9.67 0.62 2.53
C ARG A 17 8.80 -0.51 1.97
N ALA A 18 8.10 -1.22 2.84
CA ALA A 18 7.19 -2.28 2.42
C ALA A 18 5.99 -1.75 1.63
N VAL A 19 5.48 -0.55 1.97
CA VAL A 19 4.48 0.17 1.14
C VAL A 19 5.02 0.45 -0.25
N ILE A 20 6.22 1.01 -0.37
CA ILE A 20 6.86 1.30 -1.67
C ILE A 20 7.01 0.01 -2.50
N SER A 21 7.43 -1.09 -1.87
CA SER A 21 7.48 -2.40 -2.53
C SER A 21 6.12 -2.90 -3.00
N ALA A 22 5.06 -2.74 -2.19
CA ALA A 22 3.70 -3.13 -2.56
C ALA A 22 3.15 -2.29 -3.72
N VAL A 23 3.45 -0.98 -3.75
CA VAL A 23 3.14 -0.11 -4.89
C VAL A 23 3.77 -0.68 -6.17
N ARG A 24 5.08 -0.96 -6.15
CA ARG A 24 5.81 -1.45 -7.33
C ARG A 24 5.29 -2.80 -7.82
N GLU A 25 5.02 -3.73 -6.92
CA GLU A 25 4.42 -5.02 -7.26
C GLU A 25 3.05 -4.85 -7.93
N THR A 26 2.22 -3.98 -7.37
CA THR A 26 0.89 -3.67 -7.93
C THR A 26 1.00 -3.04 -9.31
N THR A 27 1.95 -2.11 -9.50
CA THR A 27 2.22 -1.48 -10.80
C THR A 27 2.66 -2.50 -11.85
N VAL A 28 3.53 -3.46 -11.50
CA VAL A 28 3.93 -4.54 -12.42
C VAL A 28 2.74 -5.41 -12.80
N TYR A 29 1.87 -5.76 -11.85
CA TYR A 29 0.67 -6.52 -12.14
C TYR A 29 -0.26 -5.77 -13.10
N LEU A 30 -0.56 -4.51 -12.82
CA LEU A 30 -1.38 -3.66 -13.68
C LEU A 30 -0.79 -3.50 -15.09
N ARG A 31 0.52 -3.34 -15.21
CA ARG A 31 1.20 -3.31 -16.52
C ARG A 31 1.02 -4.61 -17.29
N SER A 32 1.15 -5.75 -16.60
CA SER A 32 0.93 -7.08 -17.21
C SER A 32 -0.48 -7.21 -17.79
N LEU A 33 -1.50 -6.72 -17.08
CA LEU A 33 -2.89 -6.72 -17.59
C LEU A 33 -3.03 -5.83 -18.83
N LYS A 34 -2.42 -4.64 -18.82
CA LYS A 34 -2.44 -3.72 -19.98
C LYS A 34 -1.75 -4.29 -21.23
N GLN A 35 -0.80 -5.23 -21.05
CA GLN A 35 -0.06 -5.88 -22.13
C GLN A 35 -0.75 -7.17 -22.64
N GLY A 36 -2.02 -7.40 -22.28
CA GLY A 36 -2.78 -8.59 -22.70
C GLY A 36 -2.58 -9.81 -21.80
N GLY A 37 -1.98 -9.64 -20.62
CA GLY A 37 -1.92 -10.70 -19.61
C GLY A 37 -3.30 -10.96 -18.98
N ASN A 38 -3.54 -12.20 -18.58
CA ASN A 38 -4.78 -12.59 -17.90
C ASN A 38 -4.79 -12.14 -16.43
N LYS A 39 -5.99 -11.80 -15.93
CA LYS A 39 -6.22 -11.65 -14.49
C LYS A 39 -5.83 -12.94 -13.76
N SER A 40 -5.24 -12.78 -12.59
CA SER A 40 -4.78 -13.90 -11.76
C SER A 40 -5.30 -13.72 -10.35
N ILE A 41 -6.25 -14.56 -9.97
CA ILE A 41 -6.88 -14.54 -8.64
C ILE A 41 -5.82 -14.65 -7.55
N ASP A 42 -4.86 -15.58 -7.69
CA ASP A 42 -3.76 -15.76 -6.73
C ASP A 42 -2.93 -14.47 -6.52
N LYS A 43 -2.69 -13.70 -7.60
CA LYS A 43 -1.97 -12.42 -7.49
C LYS A 43 -2.83 -11.36 -6.81
N GLU A 44 -4.12 -11.31 -7.12
CA GLU A 44 -5.06 -10.36 -6.52
C GLU A 44 -5.26 -10.65 -5.03
N GLU A 45 -5.41 -11.92 -4.64
CA GLU A 45 -5.47 -12.36 -3.24
C GLU A 45 -4.19 -11.95 -2.48
N ARG A 46 -3.01 -12.22 -3.06
CA ARG A 46 -1.73 -11.84 -2.45
C ARG A 46 -1.63 -10.33 -2.27
N LEU A 47 -2.05 -9.55 -3.27
CA LEU A 47 -2.08 -8.09 -3.16
C LEU A 47 -3.04 -7.66 -2.06
N SER A 48 -4.25 -8.23 -2.00
CA SER A 48 -5.25 -7.93 -0.98
C SER A 48 -4.71 -8.12 0.43
N LEU A 49 -4.15 -9.31 0.71
CA LEU A 49 -3.58 -9.63 2.01
C LEU A 49 -2.41 -8.71 2.36
N LYS A 50 -1.51 -8.45 1.39
CA LYS A 50 -0.35 -7.59 1.60
C LYS A 50 -0.74 -6.16 1.95
N TRP A 51 -1.67 -5.58 1.20
CA TRP A 51 -2.17 -4.23 1.47
C TRP A 51 -2.92 -4.13 2.80
N THR A 52 -3.66 -5.17 3.17
CA THR A 52 -4.35 -5.26 4.47
C THR A 52 -3.36 -5.32 5.64
N GLN A 53 -2.32 -6.15 5.53
CA GLN A 53 -1.28 -6.25 6.56
C GLN A 53 -0.50 -4.94 6.73
N LEU A 54 -0.20 -4.25 5.63
CA LEU A 54 0.42 -2.92 5.68
C LEU A 54 -0.49 -1.90 6.36
N ALA A 55 -1.80 -1.96 6.14
CA ALA A 55 -2.74 -1.07 6.81
C ALA A 55 -2.67 -1.22 8.33
N PHE A 56 -2.68 -2.44 8.85
CA PHE A 56 -2.55 -2.71 10.28
C PHE A 56 -1.21 -2.22 10.84
N ALA A 57 -0.10 -2.57 10.18
CA ALA A 57 1.23 -2.15 10.63
C ALA A 57 1.38 -0.62 10.68
N LEU A 58 0.85 0.09 9.69
CA LEU A 58 0.89 1.54 9.65
C LEU A 58 -0.01 2.17 10.71
N GLU A 59 -1.18 1.58 10.98
CA GLU A 59 -2.10 2.03 12.03
C GLU A 59 -1.44 1.94 13.41
N ASP A 60 -0.82 0.79 13.72
CA ASP A 60 -0.08 0.57 14.97
C ASP A 60 1.07 1.57 15.17
N LEU A 61 1.66 2.03 14.06
CA LEU A 61 2.75 3.01 14.07
C LEU A 61 2.25 4.46 14.13
N GLY A 62 0.95 4.72 13.99
CA GLY A 62 0.34 6.05 13.98
C GLY A 62 0.38 6.75 12.61
N LEU A 63 0.61 6.01 11.53
CA LEU A 63 0.67 6.51 10.16
C LEU A 63 -0.71 6.42 9.46
N HIS A 64 -1.74 6.92 10.13
CA HIS A 64 -3.17 6.73 9.80
C HIS A 64 -3.54 7.05 8.34
N LYS A 65 -2.97 8.13 7.77
CA LYS A 65 -3.24 8.51 6.38
C LYS A 65 -2.78 7.45 5.38
N LEU A 66 -1.62 6.85 5.61
CA LEU A 66 -1.12 5.74 4.79
C LEU A 66 -1.88 4.45 5.11
N ALA A 67 -2.21 4.21 6.38
CA ALA A 67 -2.98 3.05 6.80
C ALA A 67 -4.34 2.97 6.09
N GLY A 68 -5.10 4.08 6.07
CA GLY A 68 -6.37 4.17 5.36
C GLY A 68 -6.25 3.91 3.85
N ARG A 69 -5.20 4.44 3.20
CA ARG A 69 -4.93 4.18 1.78
C ARG A 69 -4.59 2.71 1.51
N CYS A 70 -3.79 2.08 2.37
CA CYS A 70 -3.46 0.67 2.27
C CYS A 70 -4.69 -0.22 2.51
N SER A 71 -5.54 0.12 3.49
CA SER A 71 -6.78 -0.60 3.78
C SER A 71 -7.71 -0.62 2.57
N MET A 72 -7.92 0.54 1.94
CA MET A 72 -8.75 0.62 0.75
C MET A 72 -8.17 -0.18 -0.43
N LYS A 73 -6.84 -0.21 -0.61
CA LYS A 73 -6.22 -1.09 -1.62
C LYS A 73 -6.38 -2.57 -1.30
N GLY A 74 -6.31 -2.95 -0.02
CA GLY A 74 -6.59 -4.32 0.43
C GLY A 74 -8.00 -4.76 0.05
N ARG A 75 -8.99 -3.91 0.32
CA ARG A 75 -10.40 -4.14 -0.05
C ARG A 75 -10.61 -4.20 -1.56
N TYR A 76 -9.97 -3.30 -2.32
CA TYR A 76 -10.04 -3.31 -3.78
C TYR A 76 -9.56 -4.65 -4.36
N TRP A 77 -8.39 -5.12 -3.93
CA TRP A 77 -7.85 -6.38 -4.46
C TRP A 77 -8.58 -7.63 -3.94
N ALA A 78 -9.34 -7.52 -2.85
CA ALA A 78 -10.20 -8.62 -2.38
C ALA A 78 -11.36 -8.90 -3.35
N ASN A 79 -11.90 -7.84 -3.97
CA ASN A 79 -12.90 -7.98 -5.02
C ASN A 79 -12.90 -6.76 -5.95
N PRO A 80 -12.08 -6.75 -7.02
CA PRO A 80 -12.01 -5.62 -7.94
C PRO A 80 -13.32 -5.35 -8.69
N ALA A 81 -14.22 -6.34 -8.80
CA ALA A 81 -15.49 -6.19 -9.51
C ALA A 81 -16.51 -5.30 -8.76
N ASP A 82 -16.35 -5.12 -7.45
CA ASP A 82 -17.22 -4.27 -6.63
C ASP A 82 -16.91 -2.77 -6.78
N PHE A 83 -15.81 -2.43 -7.46
CA PHE A 83 -15.31 -1.07 -7.56
C PHE A 83 -15.38 -0.57 -9.00
N ASP A 84 -16.15 0.50 -9.17
CA ASP A 84 -16.14 1.31 -10.37
C ASP A 84 -14.74 1.92 -10.59
N THR A 85 -14.29 1.98 -11.85
CA THR A 85 -13.15 2.77 -12.28
C THR A 85 -13.19 4.21 -11.77
N ASP A 86 -14.36 4.85 -11.75
CA ASP A 86 -14.56 6.21 -11.26
C ASP A 86 -14.39 6.29 -9.73
N PHE A 87 -14.73 5.22 -9.00
CA PHE A 87 -14.48 5.15 -7.55
C PHE A 87 -12.99 5.20 -7.23
N LEU A 88 -12.13 4.58 -8.04
CA LEU A 88 -10.69 4.62 -7.84
C LEU A 88 -10.08 6.01 -8.11
N GLU A 89 -10.63 6.74 -9.08
CA GLU A 89 -10.20 8.09 -9.41
C GLU A 89 -10.68 9.12 -8.37
N GLN A 90 -11.92 9.02 -7.90
CA GLN A 90 -12.49 9.91 -6.89
C GLN A 90 -11.97 9.63 -5.47
N ALA A 91 -11.67 8.37 -5.14
CA ALA A 91 -11.08 7.99 -3.86
C ALA A 91 -9.56 8.28 -3.78
N GLY A 92 -9.05 9.33 -4.43
CA GLY A 92 -7.69 9.87 -4.20
C GLY A 92 -6.53 8.86 -4.16
N MET A 93 -6.61 7.75 -4.89
CA MET A 93 -5.75 6.57 -4.70
C MET A 93 -5.07 6.12 -5.99
N ARG A 94 -4.28 7.02 -6.58
CA ARG A 94 -3.23 6.57 -7.49
C ARG A 94 -2.12 5.92 -6.68
N LEU A 95 -1.56 4.83 -7.19
CA LEU A 95 -0.41 4.16 -6.57
C LEU A 95 0.77 5.13 -6.40
N SER A 96 0.92 6.09 -7.32
CA SER A 96 1.89 7.19 -7.22
C SER A 96 1.71 8.02 -5.95
N ASP A 97 0.48 8.35 -5.58
CA ASP A 97 0.20 9.22 -4.43
C ASP A 97 0.50 8.51 -3.11
N ILE A 98 0.32 7.19 -3.08
CA ILE A 98 0.72 6.33 -1.96
C ILE A 98 2.25 6.25 -1.87
N GLU A 99 2.93 6.05 -3.01
CA GLU A 99 4.39 5.98 -3.07
C GLU A 99 5.04 7.30 -2.65
N THR A 100 4.59 8.43 -3.19
CA THR A 100 5.09 9.77 -2.81
C THR A 100 4.91 10.01 -1.32
N LEU A 101 3.73 9.72 -0.76
CA LEU A 101 3.50 9.90 0.67
C LEU A 101 4.45 9.02 1.50
N ALA A 102 4.64 7.76 1.12
CA ALA A 102 5.56 6.87 1.82
C ALA A 102 7.02 7.33 1.73
N GLN A 103 7.45 7.84 0.57
CA GLN A 103 8.80 8.38 0.36
C GLN A 103 9.04 9.65 1.18
N THR A 104 8.09 10.59 1.20
CA THR A 104 8.20 11.81 2.00
C THR A 104 8.26 11.48 3.50
N SER A 105 7.37 10.61 3.99
CA SER A 105 7.41 10.16 5.39
C SER A 105 8.70 9.41 5.74
N LEU A 106 9.30 8.70 4.79
CA LEU A 106 10.57 8.01 5.02
C LEU A 106 11.73 9.00 5.16
N ALA A 107 11.75 10.05 4.33
CA ALA A 107 12.76 11.11 4.37
C ALA A 107 12.68 11.92 5.67
N GLU A 108 11.49 12.18 6.20
CA GLU A 108 11.28 12.83 7.52
C GLU A 108 11.83 12.00 8.69
N LEU A 109 12.00 10.69 8.49
CA LEU A 109 12.57 9.78 9.46
C LEU A 109 14.08 9.55 9.26
N GLU A 110 14.76 10.19 8.32
CA GLU A 110 16.22 10.08 8.24
C GLU A 110 16.89 10.89 9.35
#